data_AF-A0A2M7BV49-F1
#
_entry.id   AF-A0A2M7BV49-F1
#
_cell.length_a   1.000
_cell.length_b   1.000
_cell.length_c   1.000
_cell.angle_alpha   90.00
_cell.angle_beta   90.00
_cell.angle_gamma   90.00
#
_symmetry.space_group_name_H-M   'P 1'
#
loop_
_entity.id
_entity.type
_entity.pdbx_description
1 polymer ?
#
loop_
_entity_poly.entity_id
_entity_poly.type
_entity_poly.pdbx_seq_one_letter_code
_entity_poly.pdbx_strand_id
1 'polypeptide(L)'
;MKKRIFSGIQPTGLVHIGNYLGAIKNWVKLQNEYDSIFCIVDLHALTISESSRKIKEKTFDLAVLLLAAGLDPKKCVLFVQSHIPEHTELTWLLNTVTPIAELERMTQFKEKAKRFRKSINMGLFDYPVLMAADILLYQTDIVPVGEDQRQHVELAKMIARKFNRQYGRVFTIPEALIYSSGARIMSLADPAKKMSKSIPQGCLSMADS
;
A
#
# COMPACT_ATOMS: atom_id res chain seq x y z
N MET A 1 -10.61 -2.72 23.50
CA MET A 1 -10.76 -3.01 22.06
C MET A 1 -9.39 -3.33 21.48
N LYS A 2 -9.31 -4.22 20.48
CA LYS A 2 -8.07 -4.42 19.71
C LYS A 2 -7.75 -3.12 18.95
N LYS A 3 -6.47 -2.80 18.81
CA LYS A 3 -6.04 -1.70 17.94
C LYS A 3 -6.38 -2.04 16.49
N ARG A 4 -6.70 -1.02 15.70
CA ARG A 4 -7.01 -1.16 14.28
C ARG A 4 -5.77 -0.98 13.42
N ILE A 5 -5.58 -1.90 12.47
CA ILE A 5 -4.55 -1.80 11.46
C ILE A 5 -5.14 -1.59 10.07
N PHE A 6 -4.43 -0.85 9.23
CA PHE A 6 -4.69 -0.76 7.79
C PHE A 6 -3.41 -1.08 7.02
N SER A 7 -3.50 -1.97 6.04
CA SER A 7 -2.38 -2.27 5.14
C SER A 7 -2.88 -2.47 3.71
N GLY A 8 -2.23 -1.78 2.77
CA GLY A 8 -2.55 -1.83 1.35
C GLY A 8 -1.53 -2.63 0.54
N ILE A 9 -1.99 -3.37 -0.48
CA ILE A 9 -1.13 -4.08 -1.43
C ILE A 9 -1.55 -3.80 -2.88
N GLN A 10 -0.58 -3.44 -3.72
CA GLN A 10 -0.85 -3.14 -5.13
C GLN A 10 -1.03 -4.43 -5.96
N PRO A 11 -2.02 -4.50 -6.86
CA PRO A 11 -2.20 -5.58 -7.82
C PRO A 11 -1.17 -5.47 -8.95
N THR A 12 0.09 -5.81 -8.66
CA THR A 12 1.23 -5.70 -9.59
C THR A 12 1.49 -6.99 -10.38
N GLY A 13 0.55 -7.94 -10.38
CA GLY A 13 0.70 -9.28 -10.99
C GLY A 13 1.50 -10.24 -10.10
N LEU A 14 2.25 -11.18 -10.72
CA LEU A 14 2.96 -12.29 -10.06
C LEU A 14 3.52 -11.94 -8.68
N VAL A 15 2.91 -12.49 -7.63
CA VAL A 15 3.42 -12.39 -6.26
C VAL A 15 4.47 -13.48 -6.10
N HIS A 16 5.70 -13.07 -5.80
CA HIS A 16 6.80 -14.00 -5.57
C HIS A 16 6.99 -14.27 -4.08
N ILE A 17 7.77 -15.30 -3.74
CA ILE A 17 7.98 -15.73 -2.36
C ILE A 17 8.51 -14.60 -1.45
N GLY A 18 9.31 -13.67 -2.00
CA GLY A 18 9.74 -12.48 -1.26
C GLY A 18 8.59 -11.55 -0.82
N ASN A 19 7.51 -11.42 -1.60
CA ASN A 19 6.34 -10.65 -1.18
C ASN A 19 5.55 -11.42 -0.12
N TYR A 20 5.42 -12.73 -0.28
CA TYR A 20 4.73 -13.59 0.70
C TYR A 20 5.42 -13.55 2.06
N LEU A 21 6.72 -13.83 2.12
CA LEU A 21 7.51 -13.84 3.35
C LEU A 21 7.69 -12.43 3.95
N GLY A 22 7.73 -11.39 3.10
CA GLY A 22 7.92 -10.02 3.55
C GLY A 22 6.68 -9.38 4.17
N ALA A 23 5.49 -9.69 3.66
CA ALA A 23 4.25 -9.00 4.06
C ALA A 23 3.07 -9.96 4.34
N ILE A 24 2.71 -10.82 3.38
CA ILE A 24 1.46 -11.61 3.45
C ILE A 24 1.47 -12.56 4.66
N LYS A 25 2.60 -13.23 4.93
CA LYS A 25 2.74 -14.09 6.12
C LYS A 25 2.52 -13.32 7.43
N ASN A 26 2.97 -12.07 7.49
CA ASN A 26 2.75 -11.21 8.65
C ASN A 26 1.27 -10.79 8.76
N TRP A 27 0.60 -10.51 7.64
CA TRP A 27 -0.84 -10.22 7.64
C TRP A 27 -1.66 -11.36 8.21
N VAL A 28 -1.32 -12.61 7.88
CA VAL A 28 -1.99 -13.81 8.41
C VAL A 28 -1.86 -13.93 9.93
N LYS A 29 -0.73 -13.46 10.50
CA LYS A 29 -0.57 -13.35 11.95
C LYS A 29 -1.41 -12.21 12.52
N LEU A 30 -1.30 -11.02 11.92
CA LEU A 30 -1.93 -9.79 12.41
C LEU A 30 -3.47 -9.86 12.48
N GLN A 31 -4.14 -10.54 11.55
CA GLN A 31 -5.61 -10.72 11.61
C GLN A 31 -6.10 -11.38 12.91
N ASN A 32 -5.25 -12.13 13.62
CA ASN A 32 -5.63 -12.74 14.91
C ASN A 32 -5.38 -11.78 16.09
N GLU A 33 -4.43 -10.84 15.96
CA GLU A 33 -3.96 -9.94 17.03
C GLU A 33 -4.67 -8.58 17.01
N TYR A 34 -5.05 -8.08 15.83
CA TYR A 34 -5.57 -6.73 15.59
C TYR A 34 -6.93 -6.74 14.88
N ASP A 35 -7.68 -5.66 15.00
CA ASP A 35 -8.80 -5.37 14.09
C ASP A 35 -8.21 -4.98 12.72
N SER A 36 -8.23 -5.92 11.77
CA SER A 36 -7.36 -5.86 10.60
C SER A 36 -8.11 -5.52 9.33
N ILE A 37 -7.63 -4.49 8.63
CA ILE A 37 -8.16 -4.05 7.35
C ILE A 37 -7.05 -4.18 6.29
N PHE A 38 -7.33 -5.01 5.29
CA PHE A 38 -6.45 -5.24 4.15
C PHE A 38 -7.13 -4.77 2.88
N CYS A 39 -6.40 -3.96 2.10
CA CYS A 39 -6.93 -3.31 0.92
C CYS A 39 -6.08 -3.63 -0.32
N ILE A 40 -6.73 -4.12 -1.37
CA ILE A 40 -6.11 -4.23 -2.69
C ILE A 40 -6.21 -2.85 -3.36
N VAL A 41 -5.08 -2.15 -3.42
CA VAL A 41 -5.01 -0.74 -3.84
C VAL A 41 -4.88 -0.59 -5.36
N ASP A 42 -5.97 -0.88 -6.06
CA ASP A 42 -6.05 -0.83 -7.52
C ASP A 42 -6.05 0.60 -8.09
N LEU A 43 -6.56 1.60 -7.36
CA LEU A 43 -6.45 3.01 -7.76
C LEU A 43 -4.99 3.48 -7.79
N HIS A 44 -4.17 3.04 -6.83
CA HIS A 44 -2.73 3.33 -6.84
C HIS A 44 -2.02 2.71 -8.04
N ALA A 45 -2.46 1.54 -8.50
CA ALA A 45 -1.87 0.86 -9.67
C ALA A 45 -2.07 1.66 -10.98
N LEU A 46 -3.13 2.45 -11.08
CA LEU A 46 -3.40 3.30 -12.26
C LEU A 46 -2.34 4.39 -12.47
N THR A 47 -1.61 4.78 -11.43
CA THR A 47 -0.63 5.89 -11.50
C THR A 47 0.60 5.60 -12.36
N ILE A 48 0.88 4.32 -12.65
CA ILE A 48 2.13 3.86 -13.30
C ILE A 48 1.88 3.29 -14.71
N SER A 49 0.71 3.57 -15.31
CA SER A 49 0.35 3.20 -16.70
C SER A 49 0.43 1.69 -17.00
N GLU A 50 -0.55 0.94 -16.51
CA GLU A 50 -0.89 -0.39 -17.04
C GLU A 50 -2.27 -0.34 -17.72
N SER A 51 -2.51 -1.20 -18.71
CA SER A 51 -3.85 -1.32 -19.32
C SER A 51 -4.89 -1.77 -18.28
N SER A 52 -6.03 -1.08 -18.20
CA SER A 52 -7.10 -1.34 -17.22
C SER A 52 -7.54 -2.81 -17.12
N ARG A 53 -7.61 -3.51 -18.27
CA ARG A 53 -7.93 -4.94 -18.33
C ARG A 53 -6.98 -5.80 -17.48
N LYS A 54 -5.68 -5.50 -17.51
CA LYS A 54 -4.67 -6.21 -16.72
C LYS A 54 -4.81 -5.93 -15.23
N ILE A 55 -5.19 -4.70 -14.83
CA ILE A 55 -5.38 -4.37 -13.41
C ILE A 55 -6.52 -5.19 -12.84
N LYS A 56 -7.66 -5.28 -13.54
CA LYS A 56 -8.81 -6.09 -13.09
C LYS A 56 -8.43 -7.56 -12.88
N GLU A 57 -7.75 -8.17 -13.85
CA GLU A 57 -7.28 -9.56 -13.76
C GLU A 57 -6.31 -9.73 -12.58
N LYS A 58 -5.32 -8.84 -12.45
CA LYS A 58 -4.33 -8.87 -11.35
C LYS A 58 -4.96 -8.64 -9.96
N THR A 59 -6.00 -7.81 -9.86
CA THR A 59 -6.74 -7.59 -8.61
C THR A 59 -7.45 -8.88 -8.18
N PHE A 60 -8.10 -9.56 -9.13
CA PHE A 60 -8.74 -10.84 -8.86
C PHE A 60 -7.73 -11.90 -8.42
N ASP A 61 -6.64 -12.08 -9.17
CA ASP A 61 -5.60 -13.06 -8.85
C ASP A 61 -4.98 -12.79 -7.47
N LEU A 62 -4.75 -11.51 -7.13
CA LEU A 62 -4.23 -11.13 -5.84
C LEU A 62 -5.22 -11.43 -4.71
N ALA A 63 -6.52 -11.19 -4.91
CA ALA A 63 -7.54 -11.53 -3.93
C ALA A 63 -7.56 -13.05 -3.66
N VAL A 64 -7.53 -13.87 -4.72
CA VAL A 64 -7.49 -15.33 -4.60
C VAL A 64 -6.23 -15.78 -3.84
N LEU A 65 -5.07 -15.23 -4.19
CA LEU A 65 -3.81 -15.56 -3.51
C LEU A 65 -3.84 -15.19 -2.02
N LEU A 66 -4.37 -14.01 -1.67
CA LEU A 66 -4.46 -13.54 -0.29
C LEU A 66 -5.33 -14.46 0.57
N LEU A 67 -6.46 -14.93 0.02
CA LEU A 67 -7.31 -15.93 0.67
C LEU A 67 -6.60 -17.28 0.80
N ALA A 68 -5.96 -17.77 -0.27
CA ALA A 68 -5.22 -19.03 -0.27
C ALA A 68 -4.02 -19.00 0.70
N ALA A 69 -3.40 -17.84 0.89
CA ALA A 69 -2.32 -17.62 1.85
C ALA A 69 -2.77 -17.70 3.31
N GLY A 70 -4.08 -17.65 3.58
CA GLY A 70 -4.67 -17.83 4.90
C GLY A 70 -5.34 -16.59 5.49
N LEU A 71 -5.57 -15.52 4.72
CA LEU A 71 -6.45 -14.45 5.20
C LEU A 71 -7.89 -14.95 5.23
N ASP A 72 -8.54 -14.75 6.38
CA ASP A 72 -9.90 -15.19 6.62
C ASP A 72 -10.83 -13.97 6.71
N PRO A 73 -11.77 -13.77 5.75
CA PRO A 73 -12.74 -12.68 5.80
C PRO A 73 -13.64 -12.66 7.05
N LYS A 74 -13.67 -13.75 7.83
CA LYS A 74 -14.35 -13.79 9.14
C LYS A 74 -13.53 -13.14 10.27
N LYS A 75 -12.22 -12.93 10.05
CA LYS A 75 -11.27 -12.38 11.04
C LYS A 75 -10.75 -10.99 10.67
N CYS A 76 -10.74 -10.66 9.39
CA CYS A 76 -10.30 -9.37 8.87
C CYS A 76 -11.24 -8.85 7.78
N VAL A 77 -11.19 -7.55 7.53
CA VAL A 77 -11.80 -6.94 6.35
C VAL A 77 -10.81 -7.02 5.20
N LEU A 78 -11.20 -7.64 4.09
CA LEU A 78 -10.44 -7.66 2.84
C LEU A 78 -11.32 -7.09 1.73
N PHE A 79 -10.85 -6.03 1.06
CA PHE A 79 -11.61 -5.37 -0.01
C PHE A 79 -10.71 -4.78 -1.10
N VAL A 80 -11.35 -4.34 -2.19
CA VAL A 80 -10.70 -3.65 -3.32
C VAL A 80 -10.97 -2.15 -3.20
N GLN A 81 -9.93 -1.33 -3.29
CA GLN A 81 -9.98 0.10 -3.03
C GLN A 81 -11.03 0.82 -3.89
N SER A 82 -11.07 0.55 -5.20
CA SER A 82 -12.04 1.17 -6.12
C SER A 82 -13.51 0.83 -5.84
N HIS A 83 -13.80 -0.17 -5.01
CA HIS A 83 -15.18 -0.52 -4.66
C HIS A 83 -15.76 0.38 -3.56
N ILE A 84 -14.94 1.23 -2.94
CA ILE A 84 -15.31 2.09 -1.81
C ILE A 84 -15.05 3.56 -2.22
N PRO A 85 -16.09 4.30 -2.69
CA PRO A 85 -15.91 5.65 -3.24
C PRO A 85 -15.31 6.65 -2.25
N GLU A 86 -15.53 6.43 -0.95
CA GLU A 86 -15.08 7.27 0.15
C GLU A 86 -13.55 7.47 0.15
N HIS A 87 -12.78 6.54 -0.40
CA HIS A 87 -11.33 6.72 -0.59
C HIS A 87 -11.02 7.94 -1.46
N THR A 88 -11.73 8.06 -2.59
CA THR A 88 -11.53 9.19 -3.52
C THR A 88 -12.15 10.48 -3.02
N GLU A 89 -13.31 10.40 -2.37
CA GLU A 89 -13.97 11.57 -1.77
C GLU A 89 -13.12 12.17 -0.65
N LEU A 90 -12.60 11.32 0.24
CA LEU A 90 -11.70 11.78 1.31
C LEU A 90 -10.39 12.31 0.74
N THR A 91 -9.83 11.70 -0.31
CA THR A 91 -8.63 12.21 -0.98
C THR A 91 -8.81 13.66 -1.42
N TRP A 92 -9.96 13.98 -2.04
CA TRP A 92 -10.28 15.35 -2.44
C TRP A 92 -10.29 16.30 -1.24
N LEU A 93 -10.92 15.92 -0.13
CA LEU A 93 -10.94 16.73 1.09
C LEU A 93 -9.52 16.93 1.65
N LEU A 94 -8.71 15.88 1.72
CA LEU A 94 -7.34 15.96 2.22
C LEU A 94 -6.43 16.79 1.31
N ASN A 95 -6.67 16.82 0.00
CA ASN A 95 -5.97 17.70 -0.93
C ASN A 95 -6.12 19.17 -0.56
N THR A 96 -7.30 19.59 -0.08
CA THR A 96 -7.54 21.00 0.30
C THR A 96 -6.68 21.50 1.45
N VAL A 97 -6.11 20.59 2.26
CA VAL A 97 -5.25 20.92 3.39
C VAL A 97 -3.79 20.53 3.17
N THR A 98 -3.46 19.79 2.11
CA THR A 98 -2.10 19.28 1.88
C THR A 98 -1.24 20.31 1.13
N PRO A 99 -0.12 20.79 1.69
CA PRO A 99 0.76 21.71 0.97
C PRO A 99 1.47 21.00 -0.19
N ILE A 100 1.49 21.63 -1.37
CA ILE A 100 2.19 21.12 -2.57
C ILE A 100 3.67 20.81 -2.26
N ALA A 101 4.35 21.66 -1.48
CA ALA A 101 5.76 21.49 -1.13
C ALA A 101 6.06 20.17 -0.38
N GLU A 102 5.09 19.61 0.35
CA GLU A 102 5.25 18.31 1.02
C GLU A 102 5.26 17.16 0.01
N LEU A 103 4.44 17.26 -1.04
CA LEU A 103 4.40 16.28 -2.14
C LEU A 103 5.66 16.38 -3.03
N GLU A 104 6.13 17.59 -3.33
CA GLU A 104 7.36 17.80 -4.10
C GLU A 104 8.61 17.25 -3.40
N ARG A 105 8.59 17.12 -2.07
CA ARG A 105 9.68 16.55 -1.27
C ARG A 105 9.68 15.03 -1.23
N MET A 106 8.63 14.35 -1.70
CA MET A 106 8.52 12.90 -1.66
C MET A 106 9.62 12.24 -2.49
N THR A 107 10.42 11.39 -1.83
CA THR A 107 11.55 10.69 -2.46
C THR A 107 11.07 9.77 -3.57
N GLN A 108 10.03 8.98 -3.30
CA GLN A 108 9.43 8.07 -4.27
C GLN A 108 8.85 8.79 -5.49
N PHE A 109 8.24 9.98 -5.32
CA PHE A 109 7.79 10.79 -6.44
C PHE A 109 8.98 11.19 -7.32
N LYS A 110 10.07 11.71 -6.73
CA LYS A 110 11.28 12.11 -7.48
C LYS A 110 11.91 10.93 -8.23
N GLU A 111 11.99 9.76 -7.60
CA GLU A 111 12.53 8.56 -8.23
C GLU A 111 11.66 8.06 -9.39
N LYS A 112 10.34 7.96 -9.17
CA LYS A 112 9.40 7.53 -10.21
C LYS A 112 9.32 8.55 -11.34
N ALA A 113 9.33 9.85 -11.05
CA ALA A 113 9.36 10.91 -12.05
C ALA A 113 10.61 10.84 -12.95
N LYS A 114 11.78 10.52 -12.35
CA LYS A 114 13.01 10.29 -13.13
C LYS A 114 12.91 9.04 -14.02
N ARG A 115 12.26 7.97 -13.55
CA ARG A 115 12.09 6.72 -14.29
C ARG A 115 11.04 6.80 -15.39
N PHE A 116 9.95 7.54 -15.15
CA PHE A 116 8.77 7.65 -16.00
C PHE A 116 8.59 9.07 -16.57
N ARG A 117 9.67 9.70 -17.04
CA ARG A 117 9.67 11.11 -17.48
C ARG A 117 8.59 11.46 -18.51
N LYS A 118 8.22 10.53 -19.39
CA LYS A 118 7.22 10.72 -20.44
C LYS A 118 5.78 10.50 -19.98
N SER A 119 5.57 10.01 -18.76
CA SER A 119 4.27 9.58 -18.22
C SER A 119 4.04 10.07 -16.78
N ILE A 120 4.75 11.14 -16.38
CA ILE A 120 4.46 11.87 -15.14
C ILE A 120 3.05 12.44 -15.25
N ASN A 121 2.16 11.99 -14.36
CA ASN A 121 0.77 12.38 -14.30
C ASN A 121 0.42 12.85 -12.89
N MET A 122 -0.72 13.54 -12.74
CA MET A 122 -1.15 14.06 -11.45
C MET A 122 -1.36 12.95 -10.41
N GLY A 123 -1.83 11.76 -10.82
CA GLY A 123 -1.97 10.62 -9.91
C GLY A 123 -0.64 10.18 -9.31
N LEU A 124 0.45 10.20 -10.08
CA LEU A 124 1.79 9.89 -9.57
C LEU A 124 2.29 10.92 -8.55
N PHE A 125 1.84 12.17 -8.64
CA PHE A 125 2.16 13.23 -7.69
C PHE A 125 1.27 13.16 -6.44
N ASP A 126 -0.01 12.84 -6.62
CA ASP A 126 -1.06 12.96 -5.61
C ASP A 126 -1.37 11.66 -4.85
N TYR A 127 -0.87 10.50 -5.31
CA TYR A 127 -1.07 9.23 -4.61
C TYR A 127 -0.65 9.23 -3.13
N PRO A 128 0.34 10.03 -2.65
CA PRO A 128 0.60 10.15 -1.23
C PRO A 128 -0.61 10.62 -0.42
N VAL A 129 -1.46 11.49 -0.98
CA VAL A 129 -2.70 11.95 -0.33
C VAL A 129 -3.78 10.89 -0.39
N LEU A 130 -3.87 10.16 -1.51
CA LEU A 130 -4.74 8.98 -1.60
C LEU A 130 -4.37 7.93 -0.53
N MET A 131 -3.06 7.67 -0.33
CA MET A 131 -2.61 6.78 0.74
C MET A 131 -2.98 7.29 2.14
N ALA A 132 -2.92 8.61 2.36
CA ALA A 132 -3.39 9.19 3.60
C ALA A 132 -4.90 8.99 3.78
N ALA A 133 -5.71 9.17 2.73
CA ALA A 133 -7.14 8.89 2.78
C ALA A 133 -7.41 7.42 3.11
N ASP A 134 -6.71 6.50 2.45
CA ASP A 134 -6.82 5.05 2.70
C ASP A 134 -6.61 4.70 4.17
N ILE A 135 -5.64 5.33 4.82
CA ILE A 135 -5.31 5.10 6.23
C ILE A 135 -6.34 5.77 7.16
N LEU A 136 -6.66 7.03 6.91
CA LEU A 136 -7.41 7.86 7.86
C LEU A 136 -8.92 7.56 7.84
N LEU A 137 -9.46 7.10 6.71
CA LEU A 137 -10.87 6.76 6.55
C LEU A 137 -11.37 5.79 7.62
N TYR A 138 -10.51 4.86 8.03
CA TYR A 138 -10.87 3.79 8.97
C TYR A 138 -10.49 4.05 10.43
N GLN A 139 -10.05 5.26 10.77
CA GLN A 139 -9.57 5.58 12.13
C GLN A 139 -8.42 4.66 12.56
N THR A 140 -7.46 4.47 11.67
CA THR A 140 -6.36 3.51 11.84
C THR A 140 -5.40 3.93 12.96
N ASP A 141 -5.11 3.00 13.89
CA ASP A 141 -4.10 3.20 14.93
C ASP A 141 -2.69 2.91 14.43
N ILE A 142 -2.54 1.85 13.63
CA ILE A 142 -1.24 1.30 13.22
C ILE A 142 -1.23 0.97 11.73
N VAL A 143 -0.16 1.35 11.03
CA VAL A 143 0.01 1.06 9.59
C VAL A 143 1.25 0.19 9.41
N PRO A 144 1.09 -1.12 9.15
CA PRO A 144 2.21 -2.01 8.87
C PRO A 144 2.79 -1.73 7.49
N VAL A 145 4.04 -1.29 7.43
CA VAL A 145 4.70 -0.88 6.19
C VAL A 145 6.19 -1.24 6.17
N GLY A 146 6.78 -1.25 4.97
CA GLY A 146 8.24 -1.28 4.79
C GLY A 146 8.88 0.08 5.05
N GLU A 147 10.20 0.10 5.26
CA GLU A 147 10.96 1.34 5.52
C GLU A 147 10.79 2.37 4.37
N ASP A 148 10.64 1.90 3.14
CA ASP A 148 10.44 2.74 1.96
C ASP A 148 9.16 3.57 2.03
N GLN A 149 8.12 3.09 2.72
CA GLN A 149 6.82 3.75 2.84
C GLN A 149 6.68 4.61 4.10
N ARG A 150 7.71 4.67 4.95
CA ARG A 150 7.69 5.47 6.19
C ARG A 150 7.36 6.94 5.93
N GLN A 151 7.89 7.52 4.85
CA GLN A 151 7.64 8.92 4.49
C GLN A 151 6.14 9.18 4.22
N HIS A 152 5.42 8.22 3.63
CA HIS A 152 3.99 8.34 3.36
C HIS A 152 3.16 8.30 4.65
N VAL A 153 3.52 7.45 5.61
CA VAL A 153 2.83 7.40 6.91
C VAL A 153 3.04 8.71 7.68
N GLU A 154 4.25 9.29 7.64
CA GLU A 154 4.51 10.60 8.24
C GLU A 154 3.73 11.73 7.55
N LEU A 155 3.54 11.66 6.23
CA LEU A 155 2.63 12.57 5.53
C LEU A 155 1.18 12.42 6.03
N ALA A 156 0.68 11.20 6.15
CA ALA A 156 -0.66 10.94 6.67
C ALA A 156 -0.85 11.50 8.10
N LYS A 157 0.15 11.34 8.97
CA LYS A 157 0.16 11.94 10.32
C LYS A 157 0.12 13.46 10.26
N MET A 158 0.90 14.08 9.38
CA MET A 158 0.91 15.53 9.19
C MET A 158 -0.46 16.04 8.74
N ILE A 159 -1.04 15.42 7.70
CA ILE A 159 -2.37 15.75 7.16
C ILE A 159 -3.43 15.61 8.25
N ALA A 160 -3.45 14.49 8.96
CA ALA A 160 -4.41 14.24 10.04
C ALA A 160 -4.32 15.29 11.15
N ARG A 161 -3.10 15.65 11.59
CA ARG A 161 -2.88 16.70 12.59
C ARG A 161 -3.35 18.07 12.08
N LYS A 162 -3.09 18.40 10.82
CA LYS A 162 -3.51 19.68 10.23
C LYS A 162 -5.02 19.78 10.12
N PHE A 163 -5.66 18.74 9.59
CA PHE A 163 -7.12 18.65 9.51
C PHE A 163 -7.75 18.75 10.90
N ASN A 164 -7.20 18.02 11.88
CA ASN A 164 -7.71 18.04 13.24
C ASN A 164 -7.61 19.41 13.93
N ARG A 165 -6.54 20.16 13.68
CA ARG A 165 -6.40 21.52 14.20
C ARG A 165 -7.43 22.48 13.60
N GLN A 166 -7.78 22.29 12.34
CA GLN A 166 -8.66 23.19 11.61
C GLN A 166 -10.14 22.89 11.84
N TYR A 167 -10.51 21.61 11.95
CA TYR A 167 -11.91 21.16 11.98
C TYR A 167 -12.30 20.40 13.25
N GLY A 168 -11.42 20.31 14.25
CA GLY A 168 -11.62 19.54 15.47
C GLY A 168 -11.12 18.09 15.34
N ARG A 169 -11.20 17.30 16.41
CA ARG A 169 -10.61 15.96 16.47
C ARG A 169 -11.40 14.94 15.63
N VAL A 170 -11.13 14.89 14.31
CA VAL A 170 -11.81 14.04 13.33
C VAL A 170 -11.07 12.73 13.09
N PHE A 171 -9.74 12.78 12.96
CA PHE A 171 -8.91 11.62 12.63
C PHE A 171 -8.07 11.12 13.81
N THR A 172 -7.96 9.80 13.92
CA THR A 172 -6.90 9.13 14.68
C THR A 172 -5.56 9.37 14.01
N ILE A 173 -4.50 9.58 14.79
CA ILE A 173 -3.14 9.77 14.28
C ILE A 173 -2.47 8.40 14.18
N PRO A 174 -2.24 7.86 12.96
CA PRO A 174 -1.68 6.53 12.80
C PRO A 174 -0.20 6.47 13.19
N GLU A 175 0.27 5.34 13.70
CA GLU A 175 1.69 5.07 13.89
C GLU A 175 2.18 3.99 12.91
N ALA A 176 3.41 4.16 12.40
CA ALA A 176 4.00 3.17 11.52
C ALA A 176 4.47 1.95 12.31
N LEU A 177 4.03 0.76 11.92
CA LEU A 177 4.65 -0.49 12.34
C LEU A 177 5.64 -0.90 11.24
N ILE A 178 6.90 -0.54 11.45
CA ILE A 178 7.98 -0.89 10.54
C ILE A 178 8.38 -2.34 10.78
N TYR A 179 8.22 -3.18 9.76
CA TYR A 179 8.83 -4.50 9.81
C TYR A 179 10.34 -4.37 9.63
N SER A 180 11.13 -4.86 10.59
CA SER A 180 12.53 -5.20 10.34
C SER A 180 12.51 -6.12 9.13
N SER A 181 13.04 -5.63 7.99
CA SER A 181 12.88 -6.25 6.67
C SER A 181 12.79 -7.77 6.79
N GLY A 182 11.56 -8.32 6.67
CA GLY A 182 11.37 -9.76 6.63
C GLY A 182 12.35 -10.33 5.61
N ALA A 183 12.94 -11.50 5.92
CA ALA A 183 14.05 -12.13 5.20
C ALA A 183 14.22 -11.53 3.80
N ARG A 184 15.23 -10.68 3.61
CA ARG A 184 15.45 -9.96 2.34
C ARG A 184 15.75 -11.01 1.29
N ILE A 185 14.71 -11.50 0.60
CA ILE A 185 14.84 -12.62 -0.32
C ILE A 185 15.57 -12.11 -1.56
N MET A 186 16.75 -12.67 -1.79
CA MET A 186 17.60 -12.34 -2.92
C MET A 186 17.22 -13.19 -4.13
N SER A 187 17.59 -12.72 -5.32
CA SER A 187 17.37 -13.43 -6.57
C SER A 187 18.15 -14.74 -6.58
N LEU A 188 17.51 -15.84 -7.01
CA LEU A 188 18.17 -17.15 -7.13
C LEU A 188 19.27 -17.15 -8.22
N ALA A 189 19.17 -16.25 -9.19
CA ALA A 189 20.16 -16.08 -10.25
C ALA A 189 21.31 -15.12 -9.87
N ASP A 190 21.10 -14.25 -8.87
CA ASP A 190 22.10 -13.27 -8.43
C ASP A 190 21.82 -12.86 -6.97
N PRO A 191 22.57 -13.41 -6.00
CA PRO A 191 22.32 -13.18 -4.57
C PRO A 191 22.67 -11.76 -4.12
N ALA A 192 23.32 -10.93 -4.96
CA ALA A 192 23.55 -9.51 -4.66
C ALA A 192 22.32 -8.63 -4.97
N LYS A 193 21.36 -9.15 -5.75
CA LYS A 193 20.14 -8.42 -6.14
C LYS A 193 18.93 -8.95 -5.39
N LYS A 194 18.03 -8.05 -4.98
CA LYS A 194 16.72 -8.43 -4.42
C LYS A 194 15.91 -9.19 -5.46
N MET A 195 15.19 -10.23 -5.04
CA MET A 195 14.25 -10.92 -5.92
C MET A 195 13.26 -9.91 -6.51
N SER A 196 13.10 -9.95 -7.84
CA SER A 196 12.29 -8.99 -8.59
C SER A 196 11.57 -9.70 -9.72
N LYS A 197 10.32 -9.28 -9.95
CA LYS A 197 9.48 -9.72 -11.09
C LYS A 197 10.13 -9.45 -12.45
N SER A 198 11.08 -8.52 -12.53
CA SER A 198 11.79 -8.17 -13.77
C SER A 198 12.91 -9.14 -14.14
N ILE A 199 13.25 -10.12 -13.28
CA ILE A 199 14.29 -11.13 -13.53
C ILE A 199 13.67 -12.51 -13.32
N PRO A 200 12.94 -13.06 -14.32
CA PRO A 200 12.21 -14.32 -14.19
C PRO A 200 13.08 -15.49 -13.73
N GLN A 201 14.31 -15.59 -14.23
CA GLN A 201 15.24 -16.67 -13.92
C GLN A 201 15.65 -16.73 -12.44
N GLY A 202 15.53 -15.61 -11.72
CA GLY A 202 15.88 -15.50 -10.31
C GLY A 202 14.68 -15.35 -9.39
N CYS A 203 13.47 -15.49 -9.91
CA CYS A 203 12.23 -15.18 -9.21
C CYS A 203 11.36 -16.43 -9.08
N LEU A 204 10.99 -16.80 -7.86
CA LEU A 204 10.07 -17.91 -7.59
C LEU A 204 8.68 -17.34 -7.30
N SER A 205 7.76 -17.52 -8.24
CA SER A 205 6.35 -17.17 -8.10
C SER A 205 5.66 -18.11 -7.13
N MET A 206 4.61 -17.61 -6.45
CA MET A 206 3.71 -18.44 -5.66
C MET A 206 2.83 -19.37 -6.52
N ALA A 207 2.81 -19.19 -7.84
CA ALA A 207 2.04 -19.97 -8.80
C ALA A 207 2.91 -20.78 -9.76
N ASP A 208 4.23 -20.84 -9.54
CA ASP A 208 5.10 -21.70 -10.34
C ASP A 208 4.83 -23.18 -10.02
N SER A 209 4.96 -24.04 -11.04
CA SER A 209 4.78 -25.50 -10.98
C SER A 209 6.10 -26.24 -10.77
#